data_AF-A0A1G9EF54-F1
#
_entry.id   AF-A0A1G9EF54-F1
#
_cell.length_a   1.000
_cell.length_b   1.000
_cell.length_c   1.000
_cell.angle_alpha   90.00
_cell.angle_beta   90.00
_cell.angle_gamma   90.00
#
_symmetry.space_group_name_H-M   'P 1'
#
loop_
_entity.id
_entity.type
_entity.pdbx_description
1 polymer ?
#
loop_
_entity_poly.entity_id
_entity_poly.type
_entity_poly.pdbx_seq_one_letter_code
_entity_poly.pdbx_strand_id
1 'polypeptide(L)'
;MKKPKGLKMGDKVAVISLSSGILGESFAEHQLKLGSERLTKLGLVPVFMPHALKGMDALDKYPEWRAEDLKEAFRDPSVKGIICAIGGDDTYRLLPYLMEDDEFIENVQSSPKLFTGFSDTTVNHLMFHRLGMTSFYGPNFLNDFAELGSELLPYTKTIVKGLFAGHELDGVPASDTWYEERTDFSEGALGKDRKSHIEENGIEVLQGEGHVTGKLLGGCLESLVECLTGERYKEQDEIIKKFNVIPKEVSHF
;
A
#
# COMPACT_ATOMS: atom_id res chain seq x y z
N MET A 1 -1.74 -1.10 -19.01
CA MET A 1 -1.16 -0.43 -17.84
C MET A 1 0.35 -0.43 -17.97
N LYS A 2 1.01 0.67 -17.60
CA LYS A 2 2.46 0.79 -17.55
C LYS A 2 2.96 0.22 -16.22
N LYS A 3 3.87 -0.74 -16.30
CA LYS A 3 4.50 -1.35 -15.12
C LYS A 3 5.69 -0.49 -14.67
N PRO A 4 5.77 -0.08 -13.39
CA PRO A 4 6.96 0.57 -12.84
C PRO A 4 8.21 -0.30 -12.97
N LYS A 5 9.39 0.33 -12.97
CA LYS A 5 10.66 -0.39 -12.85
C LYS A 5 10.80 -0.97 -11.44
N GLY A 6 11.39 -2.16 -11.32
CA GLY A 6 11.77 -2.71 -10.02
C GLY A 6 12.82 -1.86 -9.33
N LEU A 7 12.81 -1.87 -8.00
CA LEU A 7 13.74 -1.13 -7.15
C LEU A 7 15.17 -1.68 -7.26
N LYS A 8 16.14 -0.83 -6.94
CA LYS A 8 17.56 -1.15 -6.87
C LYS A 8 18.15 -0.64 -5.55
N MET A 9 19.30 -1.20 -5.19
CA MET A 9 20.10 -0.70 -4.07
C MET A 9 20.45 0.78 -4.31
N GLY A 10 20.27 1.61 -3.28
CA GLY A 10 20.44 3.07 -3.32
C GLY A 10 19.20 3.85 -3.77
N ASP A 11 18.14 3.19 -4.25
CA ASP A 11 16.93 3.89 -4.66
C ASP A 11 16.23 4.54 -3.47
N LYS A 12 15.74 5.77 -3.67
CA LYS A 12 14.89 6.43 -2.70
C LYS A 12 13.47 5.88 -2.78
N VAL A 13 12.89 5.60 -1.62
CA VAL A 13 11.47 5.23 -1.49
C VAL A 13 10.78 6.24 -0.59
N ALA A 14 9.70 6.83 -1.09
CA ALA A 14 8.86 7.72 -0.32
C ALA A 14 8.00 6.89 0.65
N VAL A 15 7.96 7.27 1.92
CA VAL A 15 7.00 6.76 2.90
C VAL A 15 5.93 7.83 3.11
N ILE A 16 4.66 7.45 2.93
CA ILE A 16 3.53 8.39 2.86
C ILE A 16 2.31 7.89 3.64
N SER A 17 1.58 8.80 4.28
CA SER A 17 0.36 8.50 5.04
C SER A 17 -0.87 8.97 4.25
N LEU A 18 -1.43 8.09 3.41
CA LEU A 18 -2.60 8.40 2.57
C LEU A 18 -3.95 8.16 3.26
N SER A 19 -3.94 7.37 4.33
CA SER A 19 -5.11 7.02 5.16
C SER A 19 -4.86 7.49 6.59
N SER A 20 -4.68 6.59 7.56
CA SER A 20 -4.41 6.96 8.96
C SER A 20 -3.03 7.62 9.14
N GLY A 21 -2.98 8.67 9.97
CA GLY A 21 -1.76 9.38 10.34
C GLY A 21 -0.98 8.81 11.52
N ILE A 22 -1.28 7.56 11.92
CA ILE A 22 -0.71 6.91 13.12
C ILE A 22 0.82 6.84 13.13
N LEU A 23 1.49 6.83 11.98
CA LEU A 23 2.96 6.80 11.90
C LEU A 23 3.61 8.05 12.52
N GLY A 24 2.90 9.18 12.55
CA GLY A 24 3.36 10.42 13.18
C GLY A 24 3.13 10.50 14.69
N GLU A 25 2.51 9.49 15.29
CA GLU A 25 2.22 9.47 16.73
C GLU A 25 3.44 9.06 17.54
N SER A 26 3.60 9.63 18.74
CA SER A 26 4.73 9.32 19.61
C SER A 26 4.78 7.85 20.03
N PHE A 27 3.62 7.21 20.21
CA PHE A 27 3.56 5.80 20.57
C PHE A 27 3.97 4.86 19.43
N ALA A 28 4.16 5.36 18.20
CA ALA A 28 4.64 4.59 17.04
C ALA A 28 6.12 4.87 16.71
N GLU A 29 6.83 5.68 17.51
CA GLU A 29 8.21 6.10 17.25
C GLU A 29 9.18 4.90 17.14
N HIS A 30 9.00 3.87 17.96
CA HIS A 30 9.82 2.64 17.90
C HIS A 30 9.61 1.87 16.59
N GLN A 31 8.38 1.83 16.07
CA GLN A 31 8.06 1.22 14.78
C GLN A 31 8.62 2.05 13.62
N LEU A 32 8.50 3.39 13.69
CA LEU A 32 9.10 4.31 12.72
C LEU A 32 10.61 4.07 12.59
N LYS A 33 11.31 3.99 13.73
CA LYS A 33 12.74 3.71 13.77
C LYS A 33 13.07 2.33 13.16
N LEU A 34 12.39 1.28 13.62
CA LEU A 34 12.64 -0.09 13.18
C LEU A 34 12.39 -0.28 11.67
N GLY A 35 11.27 0.24 11.16
CA GLY A 35 10.95 0.18 9.73
C GLY A 35 11.97 0.93 8.87
N SER A 36 12.44 2.09 9.33
CA SER A 36 13.47 2.89 8.64
C SER A 36 14.81 2.15 8.56
N GLU A 37 15.23 1.55 9.67
CA GLU A 37 16.45 0.73 9.75
C GLU A 37 16.36 -0.47 8.80
N ARG A 38 15.18 -1.08 8.68
CA ARG A 38 14.99 -2.23 7.78
C ARG A 38 14.95 -1.86 6.31
N LEU A 39 14.31 -0.75 5.93
CA LEU A 39 14.42 -0.22 4.57
C LEU A 39 15.88 0.07 4.21
N THR A 40 16.64 0.63 5.16
CA THR A 40 18.08 0.87 4.99
C THR A 40 18.88 -0.44 4.86
N LYS A 41 18.57 -1.47 5.67
CA LYS A 41 19.18 -2.82 5.61
C LYS A 41 18.84 -3.54 4.29
N LEU A 42 17.69 -3.25 3.70
CA LEU A 42 17.30 -3.68 2.35
C LEU A 42 18.01 -2.88 1.24
N GLY A 43 18.87 -1.93 1.61
CA GLY A 43 19.64 -1.09 0.69
C GLY A 43 18.83 0.02 0.04
N LEU A 44 17.67 0.38 0.57
CA LEU A 44 16.87 1.53 0.11
C LEU A 44 17.17 2.77 0.95
N VAL A 45 16.82 3.93 0.42
CA VAL A 45 16.90 5.22 1.14
C VAL A 45 15.48 5.69 1.46
N PRO A 46 14.95 5.47 2.68
CA PRO A 46 13.62 5.93 3.03
C PRO A 46 13.58 7.47 3.10
N VAL A 47 12.56 8.06 2.49
CA VAL A 47 12.27 9.50 2.53
C VAL A 47 10.84 9.68 3.02
N PHE A 48 10.65 10.23 4.20
CA PHE A 48 9.31 10.54 4.71
C PHE A 48 8.81 11.81 4.04
N MET A 49 7.62 11.76 3.43
CA MET A 49 7.03 12.93 2.79
C MET A 49 6.66 14.00 3.85
N PRO A 50 6.63 15.29 3.48
CA PRO A 50 6.49 16.41 4.43
C PRO A 50 5.35 16.30 5.45
N HIS A 51 4.22 15.69 5.06
CA HIS A 51 3.05 15.55 5.92
C HIS A 51 2.89 14.15 6.54
N ALA A 52 3.64 13.15 6.10
CA ALA A 52 3.50 11.74 6.51
C ALA A 52 3.55 11.50 8.04
N LEU A 53 4.26 12.37 8.78
CA LEU A 53 4.47 12.27 10.23
C LEU A 53 3.72 13.35 11.03
N LYS A 54 2.64 13.93 10.50
CA LYS A 54 1.87 14.99 11.18
C LYS A 54 0.86 14.52 12.22
N GLY A 55 0.71 13.20 12.39
CA GLY A 55 -0.22 12.59 13.35
C GLY A 55 -1.63 12.42 12.79
N MET A 56 -2.46 11.68 13.53
CA MET A 56 -3.81 11.29 13.10
C MET A 56 -4.74 12.50 12.95
N ASP A 57 -4.80 13.36 13.97
CA ASP A 57 -5.71 14.51 13.99
C ASP A 57 -5.46 15.47 12.82
N ALA A 58 -4.19 15.74 12.51
CA ALA A 58 -3.84 16.63 11.40
C ALA A 58 -4.20 16.00 10.05
N LEU A 59 -3.88 14.73 9.84
CA LEU A 59 -4.10 14.08 8.54
C LEU A 59 -5.57 13.73 8.27
N ASP A 60 -6.35 13.49 9.32
CA ASP A 60 -7.81 13.42 9.21
C ASP A 60 -8.40 14.77 8.79
N LYS A 61 -7.92 15.87 9.40
CA LYS A 61 -8.43 17.21 9.09
C LYS A 61 -8.03 17.72 7.70
N TYR A 62 -6.83 17.38 7.23
CA TYR A 62 -6.22 17.95 6.02
C TYR A 62 -5.95 16.89 4.94
N PRO A 63 -6.97 16.36 4.24
CA PRO A 63 -6.79 15.40 3.15
C PRO A 63 -5.93 15.96 2.00
N GLU A 64 -5.93 17.27 1.78
CA GLU A 64 -5.11 17.94 0.77
C GLU A 64 -3.61 17.81 1.06
N TRP A 65 -3.19 17.71 2.33
CA TRP A 65 -1.80 17.48 2.69
C TRP A 65 -1.33 16.08 2.30
N ARG A 66 -2.21 15.08 2.48
CA ARG A 66 -1.94 13.70 2.06
C ARG A 66 -1.86 13.59 0.54
N ALA A 67 -2.73 14.32 -0.18
CA ALA A 67 -2.65 14.42 -1.63
C ALA A 67 -1.34 15.09 -2.09
N GLU A 68 -0.93 16.19 -1.44
CA GLU A 68 0.30 16.91 -1.79
C GLU A 68 1.54 16.04 -1.61
N ASP A 69 1.63 15.26 -0.51
CA ASP A 69 2.71 14.30 -0.33
C ASP A 69 2.80 13.30 -1.52
N LEU A 70 1.66 12.86 -2.07
CA LEU A 70 1.65 11.94 -3.21
C LEU A 70 2.10 12.64 -4.49
N LYS A 71 1.68 13.89 -4.70
CA LYS A 71 2.10 14.72 -5.83
C LYS A 71 3.59 14.96 -5.82
N GLU A 72 4.14 15.38 -4.68
CA GLU A 72 5.58 15.59 -4.48
C GLU A 72 6.37 14.30 -4.70
N ALA A 73 5.88 13.17 -4.18
CA ALA A 73 6.50 11.88 -4.41
C ALA A 73 6.56 11.49 -5.89
N PHE A 74 5.57 11.88 -6.71
CA PHE A 74 5.61 11.67 -8.16
C PHE A 74 6.46 12.71 -8.90
N ARG A 75 6.44 13.98 -8.47
CA ARG A 75 7.20 15.09 -9.05
C ARG A 75 8.72 14.90 -8.90
N ASP A 76 9.20 14.36 -7.78
CA ASP A 76 10.64 14.15 -7.54
C ASP A 76 11.17 12.94 -8.34
N PRO A 77 11.95 13.11 -9.43
CA PRO A 77 12.45 11.98 -10.22
C PRO A 77 13.45 11.10 -9.47
N SER A 78 13.97 11.53 -8.31
CA SER A 78 14.86 10.73 -7.47
C SER A 78 14.13 9.65 -6.67
N VAL A 79 12.84 9.81 -6.39
CA VAL A 79 11.98 8.79 -5.77
C VAL A 79 11.62 7.71 -6.80
N LYS A 80 11.90 6.45 -6.49
CA LYS A 80 11.64 5.28 -7.36
C LYS A 80 10.49 4.40 -6.91
N GLY A 81 10.14 4.46 -5.63
CA GLY A 81 9.02 3.75 -5.05
C GLY A 81 8.30 4.57 -3.98
N ILE A 82 7.05 4.21 -3.72
CA ILE A 82 6.17 4.82 -2.74
C ILE A 82 5.59 3.68 -1.89
N ILE A 83 5.75 3.78 -0.57
CA ILE A 83 5.31 2.81 0.42
C ILE A 83 4.28 3.50 1.32
N CYS A 84 3.05 3.00 1.33
CA CYS A 84 2.03 3.50 2.25
C CYS A 84 2.38 3.16 3.69
N ALA A 85 2.17 4.13 4.59
CA ALA A 85 2.46 3.99 6.01
C ALA A 85 1.60 2.89 6.64
N ILE A 86 0.29 2.98 6.42
CA ILE A 86 -0.75 2.07 6.89
C ILE A 86 -2.05 2.36 6.12
N GLY A 87 -3.05 1.48 6.24
CA GLY A 87 -4.42 1.74 5.79
C GLY A 87 -5.22 2.67 6.72
N GLY A 88 -6.54 2.63 6.60
CA GLY A 88 -7.51 3.47 7.32
C GLY A 88 -8.89 3.26 6.70
N ASP A 89 -9.60 4.31 6.36
CA ASP A 89 -10.92 4.20 5.73
C ASP A 89 -11.40 5.43 4.92
N ASP A 90 -10.56 6.45 4.73
CA ASP A 90 -11.00 7.74 4.19
C ASP A 90 -10.14 8.27 3.03
N THR A 91 -9.23 7.47 2.46
CA THR A 91 -8.33 7.96 1.39
C THR A 91 -9.07 8.37 0.11
N TYR A 92 -10.34 7.99 -0.06
CA TYR A 92 -11.18 8.49 -1.16
C TYR A 92 -11.26 10.02 -1.20
N ARG A 93 -11.12 10.70 -0.05
CA ARG A 93 -11.12 12.17 0.07
C ARG A 93 -10.00 12.84 -0.72
N LEU A 94 -8.96 12.09 -1.10
CA LEU A 94 -7.85 12.61 -1.90
C LEU A 94 -8.17 12.70 -3.39
N LEU A 95 -9.17 11.95 -3.88
CA LEU A 95 -9.48 11.86 -5.31
C LEU A 95 -9.73 13.23 -5.97
N PRO A 96 -10.50 14.17 -5.37
CA PRO A 96 -10.64 15.51 -5.95
C PRO A 96 -9.32 16.26 -6.12
N TYR A 97 -8.40 16.13 -5.18
CA TYR A 97 -7.11 16.83 -5.22
C TYR A 97 -6.13 16.22 -6.22
N LEU A 98 -6.26 14.92 -6.50
CA LEU A 98 -5.36 14.17 -7.38
C LEU A 98 -5.88 14.07 -8.81
N MET A 99 -7.16 13.74 -8.97
CA MET A 99 -7.77 13.45 -10.27
C MET A 99 -8.25 14.69 -11.03
N GLU A 100 -8.19 15.88 -10.41
CA GLU A 100 -8.38 17.18 -11.06
C GLU A 100 -7.04 17.88 -11.35
N ASP A 101 -5.91 17.24 -11.05
CA ASP A 101 -4.56 17.79 -11.22
C ASP A 101 -3.87 17.15 -12.44
N ASP A 102 -3.81 17.89 -13.54
CA ASP A 102 -3.23 17.42 -14.80
C ASP A 102 -1.72 17.09 -14.68
N GLU A 103 -0.97 17.82 -13.84
CA GLU A 103 0.46 17.57 -13.63
C GLU A 103 0.65 16.22 -12.92
N PHE A 104 -0.14 15.95 -11.88
CA PHE A 104 -0.12 14.67 -11.19
C PHE A 104 -0.45 13.51 -12.14
N ILE A 105 -1.52 13.65 -12.92
CA ILE A 105 -1.96 12.64 -13.89
C ILE A 105 -0.85 12.37 -14.92
N GLU A 106 -0.25 13.42 -15.48
CA GLU A 106 0.84 13.29 -16.45
C GLU A 106 2.07 12.61 -15.82
N ASN A 107 2.44 12.97 -14.58
CA ASN A 107 3.57 12.36 -13.88
C ASN A 107 3.35 10.85 -13.64
N VAL A 108 2.16 10.45 -13.19
CA VAL A 108 1.79 9.03 -13.02
C VAL A 108 1.88 8.27 -14.34
N GLN A 109 1.39 8.86 -15.43
CA GLN A 109 1.34 8.22 -16.73
C GLN A 109 2.71 8.19 -17.43
N SER A 110 3.54 9.23 -17.31
CA SER A 110 4.82 9.35 -18.01
C SER A 110 5.97 8.70 -17.25
N SER A 111 5.92 8.72 -15.91
CA SER A 111 6.98 8.25 -15.02
C SER A 111 6.41 7.36 -13.90
N PRO A 112 5.86 6.17 -14.25
CA PRO A 112 5.24 5.29 -13.27
C PRO A 112 6.25 4.83 -12.22
N LYS A 113 5.85 4.90 -10.94
CA LYS A 113 6.66 4.54 -9.79
C LYS A 113 6.08 3.31 -9.10
N LEU A 114 6.95 2.52 -8.47
CA LEU A 114 6.47 1.40 -7.66
C LEU A 114 5.60 1.97 -6.55
N PHE A 115 4.40 1.43 -6.36
CA PHE A 115 3.49 1.84 -5.30
C PHE A 115 2.98 0.59 -4.58
N THR A 116 3.17 0.54 -3.26
CA THR A 116 2.76 -0.59 -2.41
C THR A 116 1.97 -0.16 -1.19
N GLY A 117 0.92 -0.93 -0.90
CA GLY A 117 0.11 -0.86 0.30
C GLY A 117 -1.10 -1.79 0.20
N PHE A 118 -1.94 -1.79 1.24
CA PHE A 118 -3.16 -2.61 1.28
C PHE A 118 -4.22 -2.03 2.23
N SER A 119 -5.38 -2.66 2.33
CA SER A 119 -6.56 -2.18 3.07
C SER A 119 -7.19 -0.97 2.37
N ASP A 120 -7.42 0.16 3.03
CA ASP A 120 -7.98 1.39 2.44
C ASP A 120 -7.20 1.90 1.22
N THR A 121 -5.90 1.61 1.16
CA THR A 121 -5.05 1.87 -0.02
C THR A 121 -5.60 1.25 -1.31
N THR A 122 -6.56 0.31 -1.24
CA THR A 122 -7.37 -0.18 -2.35
C THR A 122 -7.92 0.96 -3.22
N VAL A 123 -8.39 2.06 -2.64
CA VAL A 123 -8.90 3.21 -3.42
C VAL A 123 -7.79 3.83 -4.28
N ASN A 124 -6.58 3.97 -3.74
CA ASN A 124 -5.43 4.46 -4.51
C ASN A 124 -5.02 3.45 -5.60
N HIS A 125 -5.09 2.15 -5.33
CA HIS A 125 -4.84 1.11 -6.35
C HIS A 125 -5.83 1.20 -7.53
N LEU A 126 -7.13 1.40 -7.24
CA LEU A 126 -8.14 1.62 -8.27
C LEU A 126 -7.89 2.92 -9.05
N MET A 127 -7.49 4.00 -8.35
CA MET A 127 -7.09 5.26 -8.98
C MET A 127 -5.92 5.06 -9.94
N PHE A 128 -4.85 4.37 -9.52
CA PHE A 128 -3.72 4.08 -10.39
C PHE A 128 -4.08 3.18 -11.56
N HIS A 129 -4.93 2.17 -11.34
CA HIS A 129 -5.48 1.35 -12.41
C HIS A 129 -6.19 2.21 -13.45
N ARG A 130 -7.04 3.16 -13.02
CA ARG A 130 -7.72 4.12 -13.89
C ARG A 130 -6.73 5.00 -14.67
N LEU A 131 -5.65 5.44 -14.03
CA LEU A 131 -4.58 6.21 -14.67
C LEU A 131 -3.67 5.34 -15.55
N GLY A 132 -3.95 4.04 -15.67
CA GLY A 132 -3.20 3.14 -16.51
C GLY A 132 -1.84 2.74 -15.94
N MET A 133 -1.62 2.86 -14.64
CA MET A 133 -0.40 2.44 -13.94
C MET A 133 -0.63 1.13 -13.18
N THR A 134 0.30 0.18 -13.29
CA THR A 134 0.31 -1.00 -12.43
C THR A 134 0.84 -0.61 -11.05
N SER A 135 0.09 -0.93 -10.01
CA SER A 135 0.50 -0.83 -8.61
C SER A 135 0.52 -2.22 -7.96
N PHE A 136 1.10 -2.34 -6.77
CA PHE A 136 1.32 -3.62 -6.09
C PHE A 136 0.53 -3.64 -4.79
N TYR A 137 -0.56 -4.41 -4.74
CA TYR A 137 -1.27 -4.64 -3.49
C TYR A 137 -0.37 -5.51 -2.60
N GLY A 138 0.16 -4.94 -1.53
CA GLY A 138 1.38 -5.46 -0.91
C GLY A 138 1.74 -4.74 0.40
N PRO A 139 2.98 -4.91 0.88
CA PRO A 139 3.35 -4.52 2.24
C PRO A 139 3.21 -3.02 2.49
N ASN A 140 2.73 -2.69 3.70
CA ASN A 140 2.71 -1.35 4.28
C ASN A 140 3.92 -1.16 5.20
N PHE A 141 4.30 0.10 5.47
CA PHE A 141 5.41 0.41 6.37
C PHE A 141 5.21 -0.17 7.78
N LEU A 142 4.08 0.15 8.44
CA LEU A 142 3.86 -0.23 9.84
C LEU A 142 3.52 -1.71 10.03
N ASN A 143 2.73 -2.29 9.12
CA ASN A 143 2.30 -3.68 9.22
C ASN A 143 3.46 -4.65 8.94
N ASP A 144 4.30 -4.34 7.96
CA ASP A 144 5.26 -5.29 7.40
C ASP A 144 6.71 -4.88 7.65
N PHE A 145 7.11 -3.69 7.20
CA PHE A 145 8.51 -3.26 7.33
C PHE A 145 8.88 -3.02 8.81
N ALA A 146 7.95 -2.54 9.62
CA ALA A 146 8.11 -2.33 11.06
C ALA A 146 7.66 -3.52 11.93
N GLU A 147 7.57 -4.74 11.38
CA GLU A 147 7.27 -5.96 12.13
C GLU A 147 8.12 -6.07 13.42
N LEU A 148 7.51 -6.17 14.60
CA LEU A 148 8.24 -6.02 15.87
C LEU A 148 9.15 -7.21 16.23
N GLY A 149 9.05 -8.34 15.53
CA GLY A 149 9.96 -9.48 15.69
C GLY A 149 11.41 -9.13 15.34
N SER A 150 12.32 -10.09 15.55
CA SER A 150 13.75 -9.87 15.30
C SER A 150 14.08 -9.59 13.82
N GLU A 151 13.34 -10.20 12.90
CA GLU A 151 13.47 -10.04 11.46
C GLU A 151 12.08 -9.85 10.81
N LEU A 152 12.06 -9.49 9.52
CA LEU A 152 10.82 -9.59 8.72
C LEU A 152 10.33 -11.03 8.70
N LEU A 153 9.01 -11.23 8.69
CA LEU A 153 8.42 -12.55 8.53
C LEU A 153 8.96 -13.20 7.23
N PRO A 154 9.33 -14.49 7.23
CA PRO A 154 10.02 -15.11 6.10
C PRO A 154 9.30 -14.96 4.76
N TYR A 155 7.98 -15.16 4.77
CA TYR A 155 7.15 -15.01 3.58
C TYR A 155 7.14 -13.55 3.09
N THR A 156 6.87 -12.59 3.98
CA THR A 156 6.92 -11.16 3.68
C THR A 156 8.27 -10.73 3.12
N LYS A 157 9.38 -11.28 3.64
CA LYS A 157 10.74 -11.03 3.10
C LYS A 157 10.87 -11.49 1.65
N THR A 158 10.25 -12.60 1.26
CA THR A 158 10.20 -13.06 -0.13
C THR A 158 9.38 -12.11 -1.01
N ILE A 159 8.21 -11.66 -0.53
CA ILE A 159 7.38 -10.68 -1.24
C ILE A 159 8.11 -9.35 -1.44
N VAL A 160 8.79 -8.84 -0.40
CA VAL A 160 9.58 -7.60 -0.47
C VAL A 160 10.73 -7.73 -1.48
N LYS A 161 11.42 -8.89 -1.55
CA LYS A 161 12.43 -9.12 -2.59
C LYS A 161 11.84 -9.02 -4.00
N GLY A 162 10.59 -9.44 -4.18
CA GLY A 162 9.83 -9.32 -5.44
C GLY A 162 9.68 -7.90 -5.97
N LEU A 163 9.87 -6.88 -5.13
CA LEU A 163 9.81 -5.47 -5.51
C LEU A 163 11.12 -4.97 -6.18
N PHE A 164 12.21 -5.75 -6.12
CA PHE A 164 13.50 -5.39 -6.69
C PHE A 164 13.65 -5.91 -8.13
N ALA A 165 14.35 -5.13 -8.96
CA ALA A 165 14.59 -5.48 -10.36
C ALA A 165 15.37 -6.80 -10.50
N GLY A 166 14.89 -7.71 -11.36
CA GLY A 166 15.51 -9.03 -11.57
C GLY A 166 15.11 -10.08 -10.52
N HIS A 167 14.18 -9.74 -9.62
CA HIS A 167 13.65 -10.64 -8.59
C HIS A 167 12.13 -10.76 -8.69
N GLU A 168 11.55 -10.41 -9.83
CA GLU A 168 10.11 -10.54 -10.08
C GLU A 168 9.63 -11.97 -9.76
N LEU A 169 8.49 -12.07 -9.07
CA LEU A 169 7.90 -13.35 -8.71
C LEU A 169 7.06 -13.90 -9.87
N ASP A 170 7.22 -15.20 -10.16
CA ASP A 170 6.43 -15.92 -11.18
C ASP A 170 5.03 -16.33 -10.69
N GLY A 171 4.69 -16.00 -9.44
CA GLY A 171 3.40 -16.29 -8.82
C GLY A 171 3.33 -15.82 -7.36
N VAL A 172 2.24 -16.16 -6.68
CA VAL A 172 2.08 -15.95 -5.24
C VAL A 172 2.21 -17.33 -4.58
N PRO A 173 3.39 -17.70 -4.06
CA PRO A 173 3.54 -19.00 -3.40
C PRO A 173 2.65 -19.07 -2.15
N ALA A 174 2.19 -20.26 -1.78
CA ALA A 174 1.60 -20.43 -0.46
C ALA A 174 2.70 -20.25 0.61
N SER A 175 2.33 -19.70 1.77
CA SER A 175 3.23 -19.67 2.92
C SER A 175 3.15 -20.99 3.67
N ASP A 176 4.27 -21.53 4.14
CA ASP A 176 4.28 -22.70 5.03
C ASP A 176 3.84 -22.37 6.46
N THR A 177 3.67 -21.09 6.77
CA THR A 177 3.38 -20.58 8.12
C THR A 177 2.48 -19.36 8.06
N TRP A 178 1.51 -19.30 8.96
CA TRP A 178 0.72 -18.10 9.22
C TRP A 178 0.88 -17.66 10.68
N TYR A 179 0.52 -16.40 10.96
CA TYR A 179 0.76 -15.79 12.25
C TYR A 179 -0.51 -15.14 12.78
N GLU A 180 -0.74 -15.21 14.09
CA GLU A 180 -1.77 -14.42 14.74
C GLU A 180 -1.42 -12.93 14.72
N GLU A 181 -2.44 -12.09 14.76
CA GLU A 181 -2.23 -10.66 14.97
C GLU A 181 -1.72 -10.40 16.40
N ARG A 182 -0.88 -9.38 16.55
CA ARG A 182 -0.38 -8.99 17.89
C ARG A 182 -1.51 -8.37 18.69
N THR A 183 -1.50 -8.65 19.99
CA THR A 183 -2.34 -7.95 20.97
C THR A 183 -1.60 -6.78 21.65
N ASP A 184 -0.28 -6.70 21.45
CA ASP A 184 0.60 -5.65 21.98
C ASP A 184 1.55 -5.15 20.88
N PHE A 185 1.46 -3.85 20.59
CA PHE A 185 2.32 -3.14 19.65
C PHE A 185 3.22 -2.10 20.35
N SER A 186 3.22 -2.06 21.68
CA SER A 186 4.07 -1.14 22.44
C SER A 186 5.56 -1.44 22.26
N GLU A 187 6.41 -0.55 22.75
CA GLU A 187 7.86 -0.76 22.79
C GLU A 187 8.25 -2.08 23.49
N GLY A 188 7.44 -2.53 24.45
CA GLY A 188 7.64 -3.80 25.16
C GLY A 188 7.52 -5.05 24.27
N ALA A 189 6.97 -4.92 23.06
CA ALA A 189 6.87 -6.01 22.09
C ALA A 189 8.06 -6.10 21.11
N LEU A 190 9.00 -5.15 21.15
CA LEU A 190 10.20 -5.18 20.31
C LEU A 190 11.03 -6.45 20.55
N GLY A 191 11.45 -7.08 19.46
CA GLY A 191 12.22 -8.32 19.44
C GLY A 191 11.43 -9.58 19.80
N LYS A 192 10.13 -9.47 20.11
CA LYS A 192 9.27 -10.63 20.40
C LYS A 192 8.59 -11.09 19.13
N ASP A 193 8.81 -12.33 18.73
CA ASP A 193 8.18 -12.89 17.54
C ASP A 193 6.67 -13.08 17.72
N ARG A 194 5.92 -13.08 16.61
CA ARG A 194 4.48 -13.39 16.61
C ARG A 194 4.25 -14.85 16.94
N LYS A 195 3.07 -15.16 17.48
CA LYS A 195 2.60 -16.54 17.58
C LYS A 195 2.34 -17.09 16.19
N SER A 196 3.02 -18.19 15.86
CA SER A 196 3.02 -18.81 14.53
C SER A 196 2.31 -20.16 14.53
N HIS A 197 1.84 -20.55 13.36
CA HIS A 197 1.13 -21.80 13.09
C HIS A 197 1.60 -22.36 11.75
N ILE A 198 1.65 -23.68 11.65
CA ILE A 198 1.93 -24.36 10.39
C ILE A 198 0.69 -24.22 9.49
N GLU A 199 0.91 -23.92 8.20
CA GLU A 199 -0.16 -23.93 7.20
C GLU A 199 -0.44 -25.38 6.77
N GLU A 200 -1.67 -25.86 6.98
CA GLU A 200 -2.07 -27.26 6.73
C GLU A 200 -3.02 -27.41 5.52
N ASN A 201 -3.70 -26.35 5.09
CA ASN A 201 -4.74 -26.40 4.06
C ASN A 201 -4.21 -26.02 2.67
N GLY A 202 -3.24 -25.09 2.62
CA GLY A 202 -2.72 -24.57 1.36
C GLY A 202 -3.79 -23.81 0.56
N ILE A 203 -3.76 -23.92 -0.77
CA ILE A 203 -4.76 -23.28 -1.64
C ILE A 203 -5.99 -24.19 -1.77
N GLU A 204 -7.13 -23.73 -1.25
CA GLU A 204 -8.41 -24.43 -1.36
C GLU A 204 -9.24 -23.92 -2.54
N VAL A 205 -9.61 -24.83 -3.45
CA VAL A 205 -10.53 -24.51 -4.56
C VAL A 205 -11.96 -24.73 -4.07
N LEU A 206 -12.68 -23.65 -3.78
CA LEU A 206 -14.05 -23.72 -3.24
C LEU A 206 -15.07 -24.18 -4.28
N GLN A 207 -14.89 -23.78 -5.55
CA GLN A 207 -15.76 -24.15 -6.67
C GLN A 207 -15.06 -23.94 -8.02
N GLY A 208 -15.60 -24.56 -9.07
CA GLY A 208 -15.04 -24.50 -10.43
C GLY A 208 -13.94 -25.53 -10.68
N GLU A 209 -13.64 -25.79 -11.95
CA GLU A 209 -12.61 -26.73 -12.38
C GLU A 209 -11.77 -26.13 -13.52
N GLY A 210 -10.55 -26.61 -13.70
CA GLY A 210 -9.65 -26.18 -14.78
C GLY A 210 -8.76 -24.99 -14.42
N HIS A 211 -8.24 -24.31 -15.44
CA HIS A 211 -7.31 -23.19 -15.30
C HIS A 211 -7.89 -21.95 -15.98
N VAL A 212 -7.92 -20.83 -15.26
CA VAL A 212 -8.33 -19.52 -15.79
C VAL A 212 -7.16 -18.54 -15.70
N THR A 213 -7.06 -17.64 -16.66
CA THR A 213 -6.01 -16.61 -16.70
C THR A 213 -6.63 -15.24 -16.93
N GLY A 214 -6.20 -14.27 -16.14
CA GLY A 214 -6.69 -12.90 -16.24
C GLY A 214 -5.75 -11.93 -15.52
N LYS A 215 -6.01 -10.63 -15.68
CA LYS A 215 -5.29 -9.60 -14.92
C LYS A 215 -5.93 -9.46 -13.54
N LEU A 216 -5.11 -9.41 -12.51
CA LEU A 216 -5.57 -9.18 -11.14
C LEU A 216 -5.99 -7.72 -10.95
N LEU A 217 -7.15 -7.52 -10.34
CA LEU A 217 -7.64 -6.25 -9.84
C LEU A 217 -8.57 -6.53 -8.65
N GLY A 218 -8.47 -5.74 -7.60
CA GLY A 218 -9.24 -5.92 -6.38
C GLY A 218 -8.53 -5.26 -5.20
N GLY A 219 -8.79 -5.78 -4.00
CA GLY A 219 -8.20 -5.31 -2.76
C GLY A 219 -9.05 -5.72 -1.57
N CYS A 220 -9.10 -4.85 -0.57
CA CYS A 220 -9.92 -5.02 0.63
C CYS A 220 -11.41 -5.00 0.27
N LEU A 221 -12.16 -6.02 0.71
CA LEU A 221 -13.59 -6.14 0.40
C LEU A 221 -14.37 -4.95 0.95
N GLU A 222 -14.11 -4.55 2.18
CA GLU A 222 -14.77 -3.43 2.85
C GLU A 222 -14.51 -2.13 2.10
N SER A 223 -13.27 -1.86 1.69
CA SER A 223 -12.96 -0.67 0.88
C SER A 223 -13.67 -0.69 -0.48
N LEU A 224 -13.80 -1.86 -1.11
CA LEU A 224 -14.54 -2.01 -2.37
C LEU A 224 -16.05 -1.80 -2.19
N VAL A 225 -16.62 -2.33 -1.11
CA VAL A 225 -18.03 -2.14 -0.77
C VAL A 225 -18.32 -0.66 -0.51
N GLU A 226 -17.51 0.03 0.29
CA GLU A 226 -17.69 1.47 0.55
C GLU A 226 -17.58 2.31 -0.72
N CYS A 227 -16.74 1.92 -1.68
CA CYS A 227 -16.69 2.60 -2.97
C CYS A 227 -17.97 2.43 -3.81
N LEU A 228 -18.77 1.40 -3.56
CA LEU A 228 -20.03 1.12 -4.25
C LEU A 228 -21.23 1.68 -3.51
N THR A 229 -21.22 1.63 -2.18
CA THR A 229 -22.40 1.92 -1.34
C THR A 229 -22.30 3.24 -0.59
N GLY A 230 -21.10 3.68 -0.19
CA GLY A 230 -20.90 4.87 0.65
C GLY A 230 -21.62 4.79 2.00
N GLU A 231 -21.75 3.61 2.58
CA GLU A 231 -22.50 3.41 3.83
C GLU A 231 -21.83 4.09 5.03
N ARG A 232 -20.49 4.02 5.12
CA ARG A 232 -19.70 4.69 6.16
C ARG A 232 -19.60 6.19 5.91
N TYR A 233 -19.30 6.57 4.67
CA TYR A 233 -19.16 7.96 4.22
C TYR A 233 -20.01 8.20 2.98
N LYS A 234 -21.10 8.95 3.15
CA LYS A 234 -22.11 9.13 2.09
C LYS A 234 -21.57 9.81 0.84
N GLU A 235 -20.55 10.64 0.98
CA GLU A 235 -19.90 11.34 -0.13
C GLU A 235 -18.94 10.43 -0.92
N GLN A 236 -18.57 9.26 -0.39
CA GLN A 236 -17.59 8.39 -1.01
C GLN A 236 -18.10 7.82 -2.34
N ASP A 237 -19.35 7.34 -2.38
CA ASP A 237 -19.91 6.79 -3.62
C ASP A 237 -20.04 7.88 -4.71
N GLU A 238 -20.41 9.11 -4.33
CA GLU A 238 -20.49 10.27 -5.22
C GLU A 238 -19.11 10.61 -5.81
N ILE A 239 -18.07 10.68 -4.97
CA ILE A 239 -16.69 10.96 -5.39
C ILE A 239 -16.17 9.84 -6.30
N ILE A 240 -16.37 8.58 -5.92
CA ILE A 240 -15.93 7.42 -6.72
C ILE A 240 -16.60 7.41 -8.10
N LYS A 241 -17.91 7.72 -8.17
CA LYS A 241 -18.65 7.86 -9.43
C LYS A 241 -18.17 9.04 -10.24
N LYS A 242 -17.96 10.22 -9.61
CA LYS A 242 -17.47 11.45 -10.26
C LYS A 242 -16.16 11.18 -10.99
N PHE A 243 -15.21 10.51 -10.32
CA PHE A 243 -13.90 10.22 -10.89
C PHE A 243 -13.83 8.88 -11.62
N ASN A 244 -14.91 8.11 -11.70
CA ASN A 244 -15.00 6.84 -12.43
C ASN A 244 -13.84 5.86 -12.09
N VAL A 245 -13.53 5.75 -10.80
CA VAL A 245 -12.39 4.98 -10.26
C VAL A 245 -12.65 3.48 -10.30
N ILE A 246 -13.90 3.06 -10.07
CA ILE A 246 -14.32 1.67 -10.31
C ILE A 246 -14.49 1.46 -11.82
N PRO A 247 -13.87 0.42 -12.42
CA PRO A 247 -14.07 0.10 -13.83
C PRO A 247 -15.54 -0.19 -14.15
N LYS A 248 -16.09 0.51 -15.15
CA LYS A 248 -17.41 0.22 -15.72
C LYS A 248 -17.29 -0.98 -16.66
N GLU A 249 -17.75 -2.14 -16.18
CA GLU A 249 -17.86 -3.42 -16.91
C GLU A 249 -16.54 -4.08 -17.36
N VAL A 250 -16.26 -5.24 -16.76
CA VAL A 250 -15.54 -6.33 -17.43
C VAL A 250 -16.51 -6.89 -18.46
N SER A 251 -16.46 -6.37 -19.68
CA SER A 251 -17.20 -6.94 -20.80
C SER A 251 -16.65 -8.35 -21.06
N HIS A 252 -17.52 -9.35 -20.86
CA HIS A 252 -17.38 -10.77 -21.20
C HIS A 252 -16.54 -11.61 -20.22
N PHE A 253 -17.25 -12.27 -19.30
CA PHE A 253 -17.00 -13.68 -18.97
C PHE A 253 -17.96 -14.54 -19.78
#